data_AF-A0A835WLA7-F1
#
_entry.id   AF-A0A835WLA7-F1
#
_cell.length_a   1.000
_cell.length_b   1.000
_cell.length_c   1.000
_cell.angle_alpha   90.00
_cell.angle_beta   90.00
_cell.angle_gamma   90.00
#
_symmetry.space_group_name_H-M   'P 1'
#
loop_
_entity.id
_entity.type
_entity.pdbx_description
1 polymer ?
#
loop_
_entity_poly.entity_id
_entity_poly.type
_entity_poly.pdbx_seq_one_letter_code
_entity_poly.pdbx_strand_id
1 'polypeptide(L)'
;MDVPSTSALQGSASPRNVGSPSSRVRANLQESISASKLYKDLSPARVYQNSSDESRVTLPELFRQKNGLQSLRPTYSNEPVGGEDDDAGRTPKLLQRLEALLEEKLGLVERLGNGNKGFAAAQLRTDAFRQVFDAFLHSFTTYRSLLLRIKQEYDVALDDALASLYDNVHMKAELAVVDERMATAVQQARARAMEDASAVRKELQDQLNMEESKALQAEARCQAAEQEIQACKSTIQTLKREVAELQKANTEIKNQLLLNSSWGGGAAAPKADTA
;
A
#
# COMPACT_ATOMS: atom_id res chain seq x y z
N MET A 1 46.47 -0.90 43.94
CA MET A 1 46.99 -1.06 42.57
C MET A 1 46.24 -2.23 41.99
N ASP A 2 45.46 -2.01 40.94
CA ASP A 2 45.49 -2.83 39.74
C ASP A 2 44.56 -2.21 38.70
N VAL A 3 45.18 -1.88 37.58
CA VAL A 3 44.57 -1.34 36.37
C VAL A 3 44.53 -2.51 35.38
N PRO A 4 43.49 -2.64 34.56
CA PRO A 4 43.69 -3.24 33.24
C PRO A 4 43.47 -2.20 32.16
N SER A 5 44.55 -2.03 31.40
CA SER A 5 44.67 -1.25 30.19
C SER A 5 43.85 -1.81 29.04
N THR A 6 43.47 -0.86 28.20
CA THR A 6 42.94 -0.95 26.83
C THR A 6 43.86 -1.69 25.85
N SER A 7 43.27 -2.43 24.89
CA SER A 7 43.56 -2.45 23.42
C SER A 7 42.91 -3.72 22.81
N ALA A 8 41.85 -3.63 22.00
CA ALA A 8 41.78 -3.24 20.57
C ALA A 8 42.18 -4.36 19.58
N LEU A 9 41.19 -4.95 18.90
CA LEU A 9 41.25 -5.65 17.60
C LEU A 9 39.80 -5.64 17.04
N GLN A 10 39.40 -4.64 16.25
CA GLN A 10 39.51 -4.56 14.78
C GLN A 10 38.61 -5.58 14.04
N GLY A 11 37.31 -5.29 14.00
CA GLY A 11 36.34 -5.94 13.12
C GLY A 11 36.02 -5.01 11.95
N SER A 12 36.39 -5.43 10.74
CA SER A 12 36.11 -4.75 9.48
C SER A 12 34.59 -4.74 9.19
N ALA A 13 33.95 -3.58 9.33
CA ALA A 13 32.58 -3.37 8.88
C ALA A 13 32.58 -2.89 7.42
N SER A 14 32.11 -3.74 6.52
CA SER A 14 31.76 -3.36 5.15
C SER A 14 30.74 -2.22 5.13
N PRO A 15 30.86 -1.24 4.21
CA PRO A 15 29.90 -0.15 4.14
C PRO A 15 28.54 -0.69 3.67
N ARG A 16 27.50 -0.45 4.48
CA ARG A 16 26.10 -0.65 4.10
C ARG A 16 25.81 0.23 2.88
N ASN A 17 25.57 -0.42 1.75
CA ASN A 17 25.11 0.18 0.51
C ASN A 17 23.72 0.81 0.75
N VAL A 18 23.69 2.12 1.00
CA VAL A 18 22.45 2.92 1.05
C VAL A 18 21.92 3.03 -0.38
N GLY A 19 21.05 2.10 -0.73
CA GLY A 19 20.35 2.12 -2.02
C GLY A 19 19.54 3.39 -2.17
N SER A 20 19.83 4.15 -3.24
CA SER A 20 19.11 5.37 -3.62
C SER A 20 17.58 5.16 -3.62
N PRO A 21 16.78 6.14 -3.15
CA PRO A 21 15.31 6.05 -3.12
C PRO A 21 14.67 5.82 -4.51
N SER A 22 15.41 6.10 -5.59
CA SER A 22 14.99 5.83 -6.98
C SER A 22 14.89 4.33 -7.32
N SER A 23 15.66 3.45 -6.65
CA SER A 23 15.61 2.00 -6.94
C SER A 23 14.38 1.32 -6.34
N ARG A 24 13.90 1.80 -5.18
CA ARG A 24 12.69 1.26 -4.52
C ARG A 24 11.42 1.54 -5.31
N VAL A 25 11.32 2.69 -5.98
CA VAL A 25 10.15 3.04 -6.80
C VAL A 25 10.08 2.18 -8.07
N ARG A 26 11.22 1.84 -8.68
CA ARG A 26 11.25 0.95 -9.86
C ARG A 26 10.88 -0.50 -9.53
N ALA A 27 11.34 -1.02 -8.40
CA ALA A 27 10.99 -2.38 -7.98
C ALA A 27 9.48 -2.54 -7.77
N ASN A 28 8.86 -1.55 -7.12
CA ASN A 28 7.41 -1.55 -6.83
C ASN A 28 6.56 -1.41 -8.10
N LEU A 29 7.02 -0.63 -9.08
CA LEU A 29 6.34 -0.51 -10.39
C LEU A 29 6.40 -1.83 -11.18
N GLN A 30 7.53 -2.54 -11.12
CA GLN A 30 7.73 -3.80 -11.84
C GLN A 30 6.93 -4.96 -11.22
N GLU A 31 6.76 -4.98 -9.90
CA GLU A 31 5.83 -5.89 -9.22
C GLU A 31 4.35 -5.59 -9.55
N SER A 32 3.97 -4.31 -9.62
CA SER A 32 2.62 -3.89 -10.00
C SER A 32 2.25 -4.28 -11.45
N ILE A 33 3.22 -4.21 -12.37
CA ILE A 33 3.06 -4.64 -13.77
C ILE A 33 3.01 -6.17 -13.88
N SER A 34 3.73 -6.89 -13.02
CA SER A 34 3.73 -8.36 -12.98
C SER A 34 2.42 -8.92 -12.42
N ALA A 35 1.86 -8.30 -11.39
CA ALA A 35 0.53 -8.63 -10.86
C ALA A 35 -0.60 -8.32 -11.87
N SER A 36 -0.47 -7.25 -12.65
CA SER A 36 -1.44 -6.89 -13.70
C SER A 36 -1.45 -7.85 -14.89
N LYS A 37 -0.38 -8.64 -15.10
CA LYS A 37 -0.36 -9.69 -16.14
C LYS A 37 -1.04 -10.98 -15.68
N LEU A 38 -1.01 -11.29 -14.37
CA LEU A 38 -1.67 -12.48 -13.81
C LEU A 38 -3.20 -12.35 -13.75
N TYR A 39 -3.74 -11.15 -13.57
CA TYR A 39 -5.20 -10.93 -13.56
C TYR A 39 -5.85 -10.96 -14.95
N LYS A 40 -5.07 -10.85 -16.03
CA LYS A 40 -5.61 -10.82 -17.40
C LYS A 40 -5.91 -12.21 -17.96
N ASP A 41 -5.44 -13.26 -17.30
CA ASP A 41 -5.57 -14.65 -17.72
C ASP A 41 -6.64 -15.46 -16.95
N LEU A 42 -7.33 -14.85 -15.99
CA LEU A 42 -8.39 -15.51 -15.19
C LEU A 42 -9.82 -15.24 -15.72
N SER A 43 -9.96 -14.80 -16.97
CA SER A 43 -11.28 -14.73 -17.60
C SER A 43 -11.83 -16.15 -17.83
N PRO A 44 -13.02 -16.49 -17.29
CA PRO A 44 -13.65 -17.80 -17.49
C PRO A 44 -13.89 -18.14 -18.98
N ALA A 45 -13.83 -17.15 -19.87
CA ALA A 45 -14.08 -17.32 -21.30
C ALA A 45 -12.90 -17.95 -22.07
N ARG A 46 -11.66 -17.95 -21.54
CA ARG A 46 -10.49 -18.49 -22.27
C ARG A 46 -10.14 -19.94 -21.95
N VAL A 47 -10.59 -20.48 -20.82
CA VAL A 47 -10.35 -21.89 -20.45
C VAL A 47 -10.99 -22.85 -21.47
N TYR A 48 -12.04 -22.42 -22.17
CA TYR A 48 -12.70 -23.22 -23.23
C TYR A 48 -12.11 -23.03 -24.64
N GLN A 49 -11.16 -22.13 -24.86
CA GLN A 49 -10.59 -21.90 -26.20
C GLN A 49 -9.26 -22.63 -26.44
N ASN A 50 -8.53 -23.00 -25.38
CA ASN A 50 -7.20 -23.63 -25.51
C ASN A 50 -7.21 -25.16 -25.47
N SER A 51 -8.38 -25.81 -25.43
CA SER A 51 -8.52 -27.27 -25.55
C SER A 51 -8.85 -27.71 -26.98
N SER A 52 -8.32 -27.02 -28.00
CA SER A 52 -8.63 -27.31 -29.40
C SER A 52 -7.85 -28.48 -30.00
N ASP A 53 -7.24 -29.35 -29.18
CA ASP A 53 -6.39 -30.45 -29.66
C ASP A 53 -6.58 -31.81 -28.97
N GLU A 54 -7.75 -32.05 -28.36
CA GLU A 54 -8.18 -33.41 -28.06
C GLU A 54 -9.59 -33.67 -28.59
N SER A 55 -9.67 -34.61 -29.52
CA SER A 55 -10.93 -35.18 -30.03
C SER A 55 -11.92 -34.16 -30.57
N ARG A 56 -11.85 -33.90 -31.88
CA ARG A 56 -13.08 -33.60 -32.63
C ARG A 56 -14.06 -34.71 -32.29
N VAL A 57 -15.01 -34.43 -31.39
CA VAL A 57 -16.20 -35.24 -31.20
C VAL A 57 -16.98 -35.07 -32.51
N THR A 58 -16.61 -35.86 -33.50
CA THR A 58 -17.34 -35.97 -34.74
C THR A 58 -18.67 -36.58 -34.36
N LEU A 59 -19.71 -35.75 -34.31
CA LEU A 59 -21.07 -36.22 -34.12
C LEU A 59 -21.29 -37.45 -35.01
N PRO A 60 -21.86 -38.55 -34.48
CA PRO A 60 -22.15 -39.76 -35.25
C PRO A 60 -22.85 -39.41 -36.57
N GLU A 61 -22.60 -40.16 -37.64
CA GLU A 61 -23.12 -39.86 -39.00
C GLU A 61 -24.62 -39.54 -39.04
N LEU A 62 -25.41 -40.16 -38.15
CA LEU A 62 -26.83 -39.90 -37.91
C LEU A 62 -27.20 -38.42 -37.70
N PHE A 63 -26.29 -37.62 -37.15
CA PHE A 63 -26.47 -36.17 -36.90
C PHE A 63 -25.89 -35.28 -38.00
N ARG A 64 -25.12 -35.84 -38.94
CA ARG A 64 -24.54 -35.11 -40.08
C ARG A 64 -25.43 -35.16 -41.32
N GLN A 65 -26.29 -36.18 -41.42
CA GLN A 65 -27.19 -36.33 -42.54
C GLN A 65 -28.39 -35.37 -42.41
N LYS A 66 -28.62 -34.56 -43.44
CA LYS A 66 -29.88 -33.81 -43.62
C LYS A 66 -30.99 -34.86 -43.71
N ASN A 67 -31.78 -35.03 -42.64
CA ASN A 67 -32.83 -36.04 -42.43
C ASN A 67 -32.42 -37.33 -41.67
N GLY A 68 -31.21 -37.45 -41.13
CA GLY A 68 -30.79 -38.65 -40.38
C GLY A 68 -31.64 -38.98 -39.15
N LEU A 69 -32.29 -37.96 -38.56
CA LEU A 69 -33.22 -38.10 -37.44
C LEU A 69 -34.66 -38.39 -37.87
N GLN A 70 -34.99 -38.41 -39.16
CA GLN A 70 -36.35 -38.72 -39.62
C GLN A 70 -36.72 -40.19 -39.43
N SER A 71 -35.74 -41.10 -39.46
CA SER A 71 -35.95 -42.54 -39.21
C SER A 71 -36.29 -42.86 -37.74
N LEU A 72 -35.99 -41.94 -36.83
CA LEU A 72 -36.31 -42.05 -35.40
C LEU A 72 -37.62 -41.36 -35.04
N ARG A 73 -38.26 -40.66 -35.99
CA ARG A 73 -39.61 -40.15 -35.77
C ARG A 73 -40.57 -41.32 -35.84
N PRO A 74 -41.41 -41.55 -34.82
CA PRO A 74 -42.51 -42.48 -34.94
C PRO A 74 -43.33 -42.10 -36.17
N THR A 75 -43.36 -42.97 -37.17
CA THR A 75 -44.28 -42.85 -38.30
C THR A 75 -45.68 -43.09 -37.76
N TYR A 76 -46.35 -42.02 -37.33
CA TYR A 76 -47.79 -42.01 -37.22
C TYR A 76 -48.32 -42.00 -38.65
N SER A 77 -48.72 -43.19 -39.12
CA SER A 77 -49.47 -43.35 -40.36
C SER A 77 -50.79 -42.60 -40.23
N ASN A 78 -50.86 -41.40 -40.81
CA ASN A 78 -52.11 -40.67 -41.04
C ASN A 78 -52.86 -41.34 -42.21
N GLU A 79 -53.41 -42.52 -41.99
CA GLU A 79 -54.53 -43.01 -42.78
C GLU A 79 -55.80 -42.42 -42.16
N PRO A 80 -56.69 -41.78 -42.93
CA PRO A 80 -57.94 -41.24 -42.38
C PRO A 80 -58.92 -42.40 -42.23
N VAL A 81 -58.74 -43.19 -41.17
CA VAL A 81 -59.80 -44.10 -40.72
C VAL A 81 -60.85 -43.24 -40.04
N GLY A 82 -61.95 -43.02 -40.76
CA GLY A 82 -63.08 -42.26 -40.27
C GLY A 82 -63.72 -42.88 -39.03
N GLY A 83 -64.34 -42.00 -38.23
CA GLY A 83 -65.24 -42.36 -37.16
C GLY A 83 -64.58 -42.32 -35.78
N GLU A 84 -64.88 -41.25 -35.05
CA GLU A 84 -64.89 -41.20 -33.58
C GLU A 84 -63.58 -41.57 -32.87
N ASP A 85 -62.68 -40.59 -32.70
CA ASP A 85 -61.98 -40.34 -31.43
C ASP A 85 -60.94 -39.23 -31.59
N ASP A 86 -61.28 -38.04 -31.09
CA ASP A 86 -60.47 -36.82 -31.08
C ASP A 86 -59.37 -36.86 -29.99
N ASP A 87 -58.75 -38.03 -29.77
CA ASP A 87 -57.79 -38.29 -28.67
C ASP A 87 -56.34 -38.55 -29.14
N ALA A 88 -56.12 -38.71 -30.46
CA ALA A 88 -54.78 -38.97 -31.01
C ALA A 88 -53.86 -37.72 -31.05
N GLY A 89 -54.41 -36.51 -30.87
CA GLY A 89 -53.67 -35.24 -30.88
C GLY A 89 -53.56 -34.55 -29.51
N ARG A 90 -54.16 -35.11 -28.45
CA ARG A 90 -54.16 -34.51 -27.12
C ARG A 90 -52.89 -34.86 -26.36
N THR A 91 -52.30 -33.85 -25.72
CA THR A 91 -51.20 -34.05 -24.75
C THR A 91 -51.60 -35.14 -23.75
N PRO A 92 -50.77 -36.19 -23.55
CA PRO A 92 -51.05 -37.26 -22.61
C PRO A 92 -51.49 -36.71 -21.25
N LYS A 93 -52.55 -37.28 -20.66
CA LYS A 93 -53.11 -36.83 -19.36
C LYS A 93 -52.05 -36.66 -18.26
N LEU A 94 -50.99 -37.47 -18.31
CA LEU A 94 -49.86 -37.36 -17.40
C LEU A 94 -49.07 -36.05 -17.59
N LEU A 95 -48.74 -35.68 -18.83
CA LEU A 95 -48.00 -34.44 -19.11
C LEU A 95 -48.84 -33.22 -18.73
N GLN A 96 -50.14 -33.23 -19.03
CA GLN A 96 -51.06 -32.16 -18.62
C GLN A 96 -51.08 -31.98 -17.09
N ARG A 97 -51.05 -33.08 -16.32
CA ARG A 97 -50.99 -33.03 -14.86
C ARG A 97 -49.66 -32.50 -14.34
N LEU A 98 -48.55 -32.81 -15.01
CA LEU A 98 -47.21 -32.33 -14.64
C LEU A 98 -47.03 -30.85 -14.97
N GLU A 99 -47.59 -30.38 -16.07
CA GLU A 99 -47.64 -28.95 -16.43
C GLU A 99 -48.42 -28.16 -15.38
N ALA A 100 -49.63 -28.61 -15.01
CA ALA A 100 -50.41 -27.99 -13.95
C ALA A 100 -49.66 -27.97 -12.61
N LEU A 101 -48.95 -29.06 -12.26
CA LEU A 101 -48.12 -29.12 -11.06
C LEU A 101 -46.97 -28.12 -11.12
N LEU A 102 -46.32 -27.96 -12.28
CA LEU A 102 -45.23 -27.01 -12.45
C LEU A 102 -45.72 -25.57 -12.32
N GLU A 103 -46.85 -25.22 -12.94
CA GLU A 103 -47.47 -23.91 -12.81
C GLU A 103 -47.83 -23.58 -11.37
N GLU A 104 -48.41 -24.54 -10.64
CA GLU A 104 -48.71 -24.38 -9.21
C GLU A 104 -47.44 -24.10 -8.40
N LYS A 105 -46.38 -24.88 -8.62
CA LYS A 105 -45.10 -24.76 -7.91
C LYS A 105 -44.40 -23.45 -8.23
N LEU A 106 -44.31 -23.06 -9.50
CA LEU A 106 -43.73 -21.80 -9.91
C LEU A 106 -44.53 -20.60 -9.39
N GLY A 107 -45.87 -20.66 -9.42
CA GLY A 107 -46.70 -19.62 -8.81
C GLY A 107 -46.54 -19.54 -7.29
N LEU A 108 -46.21 -20.64 -6.61
CA LEU A 108 -45.83 -20.64 -5.20
C LEU A 108 -44.47 -19.97 -4.99
N VAL A 109 -43.48 -20.27 -5.83
CA VAL A 109 -42.16 -19.64 -5.78
C VAL A 109 -42.22 -18.14 -6.06
N GLU A 110 -43.06 -17.69 -7.00
CA GLU A 110 -43.27 -16.27 -7.28
C GLU A 110 -43.92 -15.53 -6.10
N ARG A 111 -44.90 -16.17 -5.45
CA ARG A 111 -45.53 -15.65 -4.23
C ARG A 111 -44.60 -15.62 -3.03
N LEU A 112 -43.75 -16.63 -2.86
CA LEU A 112 -42.74 -16.67 -1.79
C LEU A 112 -41.58 -15.70 -2.06
N GLY A 113 -41.27 -15.50 -3.34
CA GLY A 113 -40.12 -14.74 -3.81
C GLY A 113 -40.33 -13.22 -3.82
N ASN A 114 -41.54 -12.70 -3.60
CA ASN A 114 -41.86 -11.25 -3.55
C ASN A 114 -41.09 -10.40 -4.58
N GLY A 115 -41.00 -10.84 -5.84
CA GLY A 115 -40.30 -10.11 -6.92
C GLY A 115 -38.77 -10.15 -6.89
N ASN A 116 -38.16 -10.85 -5.94
CA ASN A 116 -36.71 -10.95 -5.80
C ASN A 116 -36.16 -11.93 -6.85
N LYS A 117 -35.38 -11.44 -7.81
CA LYS A 117 -34.73 -12.28 -8.86
C LYS A 117 -33.37 -12.84 -8.42
N GLY A 118 -33.08 -12.81 -7.13
CA GLY A 118 -31.80 -13.23 -6.56
C GLY A 118 -31.59 -14.75 -6.55
N PHE A 119 -30.42 -15.16 -6.05
CA PHE A 119 -29.99 -16.55 -5.97
C PHE A 119 -31.01 -17.47 -5.29
N ALA A 120 -31.60 -17.06 -4.17
CA ALA A 120 -32.63 -17.82 -3.46
C ALA A 120 -33.87 -18.12 -4.33
N ALA A 121 -34.32 -17.15 -5.15
CA ALA A 121 -35.46 -17.36 -6.04
C ALA A 121 -35.11 -18.19 -7.28
N ALA A 122 -33.86 -18.18 -7.72
CA ALA A 122 -33.38 -19.11 -8.74
C ALA A 122 -33.36 -20.54 -8.17
N GLN A 123 -32.89 -20.73 -6.94
CA GLN A 123 -32.85 -22.05 -6.29
C GLN A 123 -34.24 -22.62 -6.04
N LEU A 124 -35.18 -21.82 -5.53
CA LEU A 124 -36.58 -22.25 -5.37
C LEU A 124 -37.23 -22.62 -6.70
N ARG A 125 -36.91 -21.92 -7.79
CA ARG A 125 -37.37 -22.30 -9.15
C ARG A 125 -36.77 -23.64 -9.58
N THR A 126 -35.47 -23.83 -9.41
CA THR A 126 -34.80 -25.11 -9.70
C THR A 126 -35.44 -26.26 -8.91
N ASP A 127 -35.75 -26.05 -7.63
CA ASP A 127 -36.42 -27.06 -6.79
C ASP A 127 -37.83 -27.40 -7.28
N ALA A 128 -38.59 -26.41 -7.78
CA ALA A 128 -39.88 -26.65 -8.41
C ALA A 128 -39.77 -27.57 -9.62
N PHE A 129 -38.80 -27.33 -10.51
CA PHE A 129 -38.52 -28.21 -11.65
C PHE A 129 -38.08 -29.60 -11.21
N ARG A 130 -37.25 -29.70 -10.16
CA ARG A 130 -36.78 -30.99 -9.63
C ARG A 130 -37.94 -31.83 -9.07
N GLN A 131 -38.86 -31.21 -8.34
CA GLN A 131 -40.06 -31.88 -7.80
C GLN A 131 -40.98 -32.40 -8.91
N VAL A 132 -41.19 -31.62 -9.97
CA VAL A 132 -42.01 -32.05 -11.13
C VAL A 132 -41.30 -33.17 -11.88
N PHE A 133 -39.98 -33.10 -12.02
CA PHE A 133 -39.19 -34.15 -12.65
C PHE A 133 -39.22 -35.45 -11.84
N ASP A 134 -39.17 -35.39 -10.50
CA ASP A 134 -39.34 -36.55 -9.63
C ASP A 134 -40.75 -37.18 -9.78
N ALA A 135 -41.80 -36.36 -9.87
CA ALA A 135 -43.16 -36.83 -10.13
C ALA A 135 -43.27 -37.49 -11.52
N PHE A 136 -42.63 -36.90 -12.54
CA PHE A 136 -42.53 -37.49 -13.88
C PHE A 136 -41.85 -38.86 -13.83
N LEU A 137 -40.65 -38.96 -13.24
CA LEU A 137 -39.95 -40.23 -13.09
C LEU A 137 -40.75 -41.25 -12.31
N HIS A 138 -41.50 -40.83 -11.29
CA HIS A 138 -42.34 -41.73 -10.50
C HIS A 138 -43.40 -42.41 -11.38
N SER A 139 -44.04 -41.63 -12.26
CA SER A 139 -45.12 -42.07 -13.15
C SER A 139 -44.66 -42.74 -14.46
N PHE A 140 -43.42 -42.51 -14.88
CA PHE A 140 -42.88 -43.02 -16.14
C PHE A 140 -42.06 -44.29 -15.90
N THR A 141 -42.48 -45.42 -16.46
CA THR A 141 -41.84 -46.73 -16.20
C THR A 141 -40.88 -47.19 -17.29
N THR A 142 -41.17 -46.88 -18.56
CA THR A 142 -40.46 -47.45 -19.74
C THR A 142 -38.98 -47.04 -19.84
N TYR A 143 -38.64 -45.80 -19.51
CA TYR A 143 -37.25 -45.27 -19.56
C TYR A 143 -36.73 -44.83 -18.18
N ARG A 144 -37.38 -45.30 -17.11
CA ARG A 144 -37.11 -44.83 -15.75
C ARG A 144 -35.65 -44.98 -15.34
N SER A 145 -35.05 -46.14 -15.60
CA SER A 145 -33.68 -46.45 -15.20
C SER A 145 -32.66 -45.53 -15.88
N LEU A 146 -32.84 -45.26 -17.18
CA LEU A 146 -32.00 -44.33 -17.93
C LEU A 146 -32.14 -42.90 -17.38
N LEU A 147 -33.39 -42.44 -17.20
CA LEU A 147 -33.65 -41.08 -16.74
C LEU A 147 -33.19 -40.85 -15.29
N LEU A 148 -33.28 -41.86 -14.41
CA LEU A 148 -32.71 -41.79 -13.06
C LEU A 148 -31.18 -41.64 -13.08
N ARG A 149 -30.50 -42.34 -14.00
CA ARG A 149 -29.05 -42.22 -14.14
C ARG A 149 -28.64 -40.84 -14.63
N ILE A 150 -29.37 -40.29 -15.61
CA ILE A 150 -29.19 -38.93 -16.09
C ILE A 150 -29.46 -37.93 -14.96
N LYS A 151 -30.55 -38.12 -14.20
CA LYS A 151 -30.88 -37.27 -13.04
C LYS A 151 -29.74 -37.22 -12.04
N GLN A 152 -29.16 -38.37 -11.72
CA GLN A 152 -28.09 -38.47 -10.74
C GLN A 152 -26.86 -37.64 -11.15
N GLU A 153 -26.47 -37.66 -12.42
CA GLU A 153 -25.36 -36.83 -12.92
C GLU A 153 -25.68 -35.33 -12.81
N TYR A 154 -26.92 -34.92 -13.11
CA TYR A 154 -27.34 -33.52 -12.93
C TYR A 154 -27.43 -33.11 -11.46
N ASP A 155 -27.95 -33.98 -10.58
CA ASP A 155 -28.03 -33.71 -9.14
C ASP A 155 -26.62 -33.50 -8.56
N VAL A 156 -25.66 -34.37 -8.90
CA VAL A 156 -24.25 -34.22 -8.47
C VAL A 156 -23.65 -32.92 -8.99
N ALA A 157 -23.80 -32.62 -10.28
CA ALA A 157 -23.27 -31.38 -10.85
C ALA A 157 -23.92 -30.12 -10.23
N LEU A 158 -25.19 -30.20 -9.85
CA LEU A 158 -25.90 -29.11 -9.20
C LEU A 158 -25.42 -28.92 -7.76
N ASP A 159 -25.22 -30.00 -7.01
CA ASP A 159 -24.69 -29.97 -5.64
C ASP A 159 -23.26 -29.38 -5.62
N ASP A 160 -22.41 -29.80 -6.56
CA ASP A 160 -21.05 -29.26 -6.72
C ASP A 160 -21.07 -27.75 -7.07
N ALA A 161 -21.98 -27.33 -7.96
CA ALA A 161 -22.15 -25.93 -8.31
C ALA A 161 -22.65 -25.09 -7.12
N LEU A 162 -23.57 -25.63 -6.32
CA LEU A 162 -24.05 -24.97 -5.09
C LEU A 162 -22.92 -24.84 -4.07
N ALA A 163 -22.14 -25.90 -3.83
CA ALA A 163 -20.98 -25.86 -2.95
C ALA A 163 -19.97 -24.79 -3.39
N SER A 164 -19.62 -24.76 -4.67
CA SER A 164 -18.71 -23.75 -5.23
C SER A 164 -19.23 -22.31 -5.07
N LEU A 165 -20.54 -22.09 -5.20
CA LEU A 165 -21.14 -20.78 -4.98
C LEU A 165 -21.09 -20.36 -3.51
N TYR A 166 -21.34 -21.29 -2.58
CA TYR A 166 -21.19 -21.01 -1.14
C TYR A 166 -19.75 -20.65 -0.79
N ASP A 167 -18.77 -21.40 -1.31
CA ASP A 167 -17.36 -21.10 -1.13
C ASP A 167 -17.01 -19.72 -1.71
N ASN A 168 -17.54 -19.38 -2.89
CA ASN A 168 -17.30 -18.08 -3.51
C ASN A 168 -17.86 -16.93 -2.67
N VAL A 169 -19.07 -17.07 -2.13
CA VAL A 169 -19.68 -16.07 -1.26
C VAL A 169 -18.89 -15.96 0.05
N HIS A 170 -18.48 -17.09 0.62
CA HIS A 170 -17.69 -17.12 1.85
C HIS A 170 -16.33 -16.43 1.65
N MET A 171 -15.57 -16.81 0.63
CA MET A 171 -14.28 -16.18 0.29
C MET A 171 -14.42 -14.67 0.04
N LYS A 172 -15.49 -14.23 -0.64
CA LYS A 172 -15.76 -12.80 -0.83
C LYS A 172 -15.98 -12.07 0.49
N ALA A 173 -16.68 -12.70 1.44
CA ALA A 173 -16.88 -12.13 2.76
C ALA A 173 -15.56 -12.06 3.54
N GLU A 174 -14.73 -13.10 3.48
CA GLU A 174 -13.40 -13.10 4.10
C GLU A 174 -12.48 -12.02 3.51
N LEU A 175 -12.47 -11.88 2.18
CA LEU A 175 -11.72 -10.83 1.50
C LEU A 175 -12.15 -9.43 1.94
N ALA A 176 -13.46 -9.17 2.06
CA ALA A 176 -13.96 -7.89 2.54
C ALA A 176 -13.47 -7.57 3.97
N VAL A 177 -13.43 -8.57 4.85
CA VAL A 177 -12.91 -8.41 6.21
C VAL A 177 -11.40 -8.14 6.21
N VAL A 178 -10.65 -8.83 5.36
CA VAL A 178 -9.20 -8.62 5.22
C VAL A 178 -8.90 -7.22 4.66
N ASP A 179 -9.68 -6.76 3.67
CA ASP A 179 -9.53 -5.42 3.09
C ASP A 179 -9.78 -4.33 4.14
N GLU A 180 -10.81 -4.48 4.98
CA GLU A 180 -11.09 -3.56 6.09
C GLU A 180 -9.94 -3.56 7.12
N ARG A 181 -9.44 -4.73 7.49
CA ARG A 181 -8.28 -4.87 8.40
C ARG A 181 -7.02 -4.24 7.81
N MET A 182 -6.79 -4.39 6.51
CA MET A 182 -5.64 -3.78 5.85
C MET A 182 -5.78 -2.25 5.82
N ALA A 183 -6.96 -1.74 5.46
CA ALA A 183 -7.23 -0.30 5.43
C ALA A 183 -7.01 0.35 6.80
N THR A 184 -7.52 -0.28 7.86
CA THR A 184 -7.32 0.19 9.24
C THR A 184 -5.85 0.12 9.67
N ALA A 185 -5.13 -0.96 9.35
CA ALA A 185 -3.70 -1.08 9.64
C ALA A 185 -2.87 0.00 8.91
N VAL A 186 -3.15 0.26 7.64
CA VAL A 186 -2.49 1.33 6.87
C VAL A 186 -2.76 2.70 7.47
N GLN A 187 -4.00 2.97 7.88
CA GLN A 187 -4.37 4.24 8.50
C GLN A 187 -3.66 4.43 9.85
N GLN A 188 -3.58 3.39 10.67
CA GLN A 188 -2.82 3.42 11.93
C GLN A 188 -1.32 3.63 11.70
N ALA A 189 -0.73 2.94 10.72
CA ALA A 189 0.67 3.12 10.37
C ALA A 189 0.97 4.55 9.89
N ARG A 190 0.08 5.15 9.09
CA ARG A 190 0.19 6.56 8.67
C ARG A 190 0.09 7.52 9.85
N ALA A 191 -0.84 7.28 10.77
CA ALA A 191 -1.00 8.11 11.96
C ALA A 191 0.27 8.08 12.83
N ARG A 192 0.80 6.89 13.11
CA ARG A 192 2.06 6.71 13.86
C ARG A 192 3.23 7.39 13.17
N ALA A 193 3.40 7.20 11.87
CA ALA A 193 4.49 7.84 11.11
C ALA A 193 4.39 9.38 11.14
N MET A 194 3.18 9.94 11.10
CA MET A 194 2.98 11.39 11.26
C MET A 194 3.31 11.88 12.66
N GLU A 195 2.91 11.12 13.69
CA GLU A 195 3.21 11.42 15.09
C GLU A 195 4.73 11.41 15.33
N ASP A 196 5.41 10.34 14.92
CA ASP A 196 6.87 10.20 15.01
C ASP A 196 7.58 11.34 14.27
N ALA A 197 7.14 11.66 13.04
CA ALA A 197 7.72 12.76 12.27
C ALA A 197 7.45 14.14 12.90
N SER A 198 6.36 14.30 13.65
CA SER A 198 6.09 15.54 14.38
C SER A 198 6.93 15.65 15.65
N ALA A 199 7.13 14.54 16.36
CA ALA A 199 7.98 14.46 17.55
C ALA A 199 9.44 14.76 17.20
N VAL A 200 9.97 14.12 16.15
CA VAL A 200 11.34 14.37 15.67
C VAL A 200 11.53 15.81 15.22
N ARG A 201 10.55 16.40 14.51
CA ARG A 201 10.62 17.82 14.11
C ARG A 201 10.66 18.75 15.31
N LYS A 202 9.86 18.47 16.34
CA LYS A 202 9.86 19.24 17.58
C LYS A 202 11.21 19.14 18.29
N GLU A 203 11.75 17.93 18.43
CA GLU A 203 13.06 17.71 19.07
C GLU A 203 14.18 18.46 18.33
N LEU A 204 14.21 18.39 16.99
CA LEU A 204 15.18 19.13 16.19
C LEU A 204 15.03 20.65 16.34
N GLN A 205 13.80 21.15 16.42
CA GLN A 205 13.55 22.57 16.67
C GLN A 205 14.04 23.01 18.06
N ASP A 206 13.80 22.19 19.08
CA ASP A 206 14.24 22.47 20.45
C ASP A 206 15.78 22.46 20.53
N GLN A 207 16.45 21.53 19.83
CA GLN A 207 17.91 21.51 19.71
C GLN A 207 18.44 22.75 18.98
N LEU A 208 17.80 23.16 17.88
CA LEU A 208 18.18 24.36 17.14
C LEU A 208 18.09 25.60 18.04
N ASN A 209 16.96 25.78 18.74
CA ASN A 209 16.75 26.91 19.64
C ASN A 209 17.79 26.93 20.78
N MET A 210 18.16 25.76 21.31
CA MET A 210 19.20 25.65 22.33
C MET A 210 20.57 26.08 21.79
N GLU A 211 20.95 25.63 20.60
CA GLU A 211 22.23 26.00 19.99
C GLU A 211 22.26 27.48 19.57
N GLU A 212 21.16 28.04 19.07
CA GLU A 212 21.01 29.48 18.80
C GLU A 212 21.17 30.30 20.08
N SER A 213 20.55 29.88 21.19
CA SER A 213 20.72 30.55 22.48
C SER A 213 22.16 30.50 22.98
N LYS A 214 22.86 29.38 22.80
CA LYS A 214 24.29 29.26 23.16
C LYS A 214 25.15 30.16 22.28
N ALA A 215 24.87 30.22 20.98
CA ALA A 215 25.60 31.07 20.04
C ALA A 215 25.43 32.55 20.40
N LEU A 216 24.20 33.00 20.67
CA LEU A 216 23.91 34.37 21.13
C LEU A 216 24.63 34.70 22.44
N GLN A 217 24.66 33.77 23.40
CA GLN A 217 25.39 33.98 24.66
C GLN A 217 26.90 34.06 24.43
N ALA A 218 27.46 33.25 23.53
CA ALA A 218 28.86 33.31 23.16
C ALA A 218 29.21 34.64 22.46
N GLU A 219 28.37 35.08 21.53
CA GLU A 219 28.54 36.37 20.84
C GLU A 219 28.50 37.54 21.83
N ALA A 220 27.56 37.55 22.78
CA ALA A 220 27.48 38.56 23.83
C ALA A 220 28.75 38.59 24.70
N ARG A 221 29.33 37.42 25.02
CA ARG A 221 30.62 37.35 25.75
C ARG A 221 31.78 37.89 24.94
N CYS A 222 31.84 37.58 23.64
CA CYS A 222 32.86 38.13 22.74
C CYS A 222 32.77 39.65 22.66
N GLN A 223 31.55 40.20 22.48
CA GLN A 223 31.34 41.64 22.44
C GLN A 223 31.72 42.33 23.76
N ALA A 224 31.40 41.72 24.91
CA ALA A 224 31.81 42.24 26.22
C ALA A 224 33.35 42.25 26.36
N ALA A 225 34.02 41.16 25.98
CA ALA A 225 35.48 41.08 26.01
C ALA A 225 36.14 42.10 25.05
N GLU A 226 35.57 42.32 23.86
CA GLU A 226 36.03 43.35 22.93
C GLU A 226 35.93 44.76 23.52
N GLN A 227 34.81 45.07 24.20
CA GLN A 227 34.63 46.35 24.90
C GLN A 227 35.66 46.53 26.02
N GLU A 228 35.92 45.50 26.83
CA GLU A 228 36.95 45.53 27.88
C GLU A 228 38.36 45.73 27.29
N ILE A 229 38.69 45.06 26.20
CA ILE A 229 39.96 45.25 25.48
C ILE A 229 40.06 46.68 24.97
N GLN A 230 38.98 47.26 24.44
CA GLN A 230 38.96 48.63 23.93
C GLN A 230 39.12 49.65 25.06
N ALA A 231 38.48 49.43 26.21
CA ALA A 231 38.66 50.24 27.40
C ALA A 231 40.12 50.19 27.91
N CYS A 232 40.70 48.99 28.03
CA CYS A 232 42.10 48.80 28.39
C CYS A 232 43.07 49.46 27.40
N LYS A 233 42.79 49.40 26.09
CA LYS A 233 43.59 50.11 25.08
C LYS A 233 43.54 51.62 25.29
N SER A 234 42.38 52.18 25.61
CA SER A 234 42.22 53.61 25.86
C SER A 234 42.98 54.07 27.10
N THR A 235 42.93 53.32 28.20
CA THR A 235 43.67 53.62 29.44
C THR A 235 45.18 53.45 29.26
N ILE A 236 45.63 52.43 28.51
CA ILE A 236 47.05 52.31 28.14
C ILE A 236 47.50 53.53 27.34
N GLN A 237 46.67 54.04 26.43
CA GLN A 237 47.02 55.25 25.66
C GLN A 237 47.10 56.50 26.54
N THR A 238 46.20 56.70 27.52
CA THR A 238 46.29 57.84 28.43
C THR A 238 47.53 57.76 29.31
N LEU A 239 47.79 56.60 29.92
CA LEU A 239 48.99 56.36 30.73
C LEU A 239 50.27 56.55 29.92
N LYS A 240 50.30 56.12 28.65
CA LYS A 240 51.45 56.38 27.76
C LYS A 240 51.69 57.89 27.53
N ARG A 241 50.63 58.70 27.40
CA ARG A 241 50.76 60.16 27.27
C ARG A 241 51.29 60.77 28.55
N GLU A 242 50.73 60.39 29.70
CA GLU A 242 51.18 60.86 31.02
C GLU A 242 52.65 60.49 31.28
N VAL A 243 53.07 59.26 30.97
CA VAL A 243 54.48 58.85 31.08
C VAL A 243 55.37 59.70 30.16
N ALA A 244 54.95 59.96 28.92
CA ALA A 244 55.71 60.80 28.00
C ALA A 244 55.82 62.26 28.49
N GLU A 245 54.76 62.81 29.10
CA GLU A 245 54.75 64.13 29.72
C GLU A 245 55.67 64.19 30.94
N LEU A 246 55.58 63.20 31.84
CA LEU A 246 56.46 63.08 33.00
C LEU A 246 57.92 62.90 32.59
N GLN A 247 58.20 62.13 31.54
CA GLN A 247 59.55 61.99 30.98
C GLN A 247 60.07 63.32 30.46
N LYS A 248 59.27 64.08 29.70
CA LYS A 248 59.65 65.42 29.23
C LYS A 248 59.94 66.37 30.40
N ALA A 249 59.07 66.40 31.41
CA ALA A 249 59.27 67.21 32.61
C ALA A 249 60.55 66.80 33.37
N ASN A 250 60.82 65.50 33.50
CA ASN A 250 62.03 65.00 34.15
C ASN A 250 63.31 65.36 33.37
N THR A 251 63.28 65.25 32.02
CA THR A 251 64.40 65.71 31.19
C THR A 251 64.63 67.21 31.30
N GLU A 252 63.57 68.01 31.39
CA GLU A 252 63.65 69.46 31.56
C GLU A 252 64.26 69.82 32.92
N ILE A 253 63.79 69.20 34.01
CA ILE A 253 64.37 69.38 35.35
C ILE A 253 65.85 68.97 35.36
N LYS A 254 66.20 67.85 34.73
CA LYS A 254 67.60 67.40 34.61
C LYS A 254 68.45 68.43 33.86
N ASN A 255 67.94 68.98 32.76
CA ASN A 255 68.64 70.03 32.02
C ASN A 255 68.81 71.30 32.87
N GLN A 256 67.76 71.74 33.58
CA GLN A 256 67.82 72.88 34.49
C GLN A 256 68.83 72.66 35.62
N LEU A 257 68.90 71.46 36.21
CA LEU A 257 69.91 71.11 37.20
C LEU A 257 71.33 71.16 36.63
N LEU A 258 71.55 70.65 35.42
CA LEU A 258 72.84 70.72 34.72
C LEU A 258 73.23 72.18 34.41
N LEU A 259 72.29 73.00 33.95
CA LEU A 259 72.47 74.44 33.73
C LEU A 259 72.83 75.15 35.04
N ASN A 260 72.14 74.87 36.15
CA ASN A 260 72.40 75.49 37.44
C ASN A 260 73.73 75.01 38.08
N SER A 261 74.17 73.79 37.79
CA SER A 261 75.49 73.28 38.21
C SER A 261 76.64 73.72 37.28
N SER A 262 76.33 74.29 36.11
CA SER A 262 77.31 74.87 35.16
C SER A 262 77.82 76.27 35.56
N TRP A 263 77.32 76.90 36.62
CA TRP A 263 77.80 78.21 37.11
C TRP A 263 78.86 78.13 38.22
N GLY A 264 79.38 76.93 38.52
CA GLY A 264 80.43 76.72 39.53
C GLY A 264 81.88 76.78 39.00
N GLY A 265 82.11 77.03 37.72
CA GLY A 265 83.45 76.93 37.14
C GLY A 265 83.69 77.85 35.94
N GLY A 266 84.02 79.11 36.20
CA GLY A 266 84.71 79.94 35.22
C GLY A 266 84.23 81.38 35.13
N ALA A 267 84.74 82.24 36.01
CA ALA A 267 84.89 83.66 35.72
C ALA A 267 85.96 84.31 36.62
N ALA A 268 87.19 84.42 36.11
CA ALA A 268 88.01 85.63 36.22
C ALA A 268 89.16 85.57 35.22
N ALA A 269 89.12 86.48 34.26
CA ALA A 269 90.05 86.65 33.14
C ALA A 269 91.17 87.68 33.49
N PRO A 270 91.83 88.38 32.55
CA PRO A 270 93.26 88.26 32.23
C PRO A 270 94.09 89.53 32.50
N LYS A 271 95.44 89.43 32.48
CA LYS A 271 96.42 90.52 32.18
C LYS A 271 97.68 89.87 31.58
N ALA A 272 98.05 90.10 30.32
CA ALA A 272 98.69 91.28 29.72
C ALA A 272 100.19 91.44 30.07
N ASP A 273 101.02 91.29 29.02
CA ASP A 273 102.34 91.86 28.70
C ASP A 273 103.49 91.84 29.73
N THR A 274 104.63 91.23 29.39
CA THR A 274 105.82 91.89 28.79
C THR A 274 107.07 90.99 28.85
N ALA A 275 107.91 91.13 27.81
CA ALA A 275 109.30 90.68 27.60
C ALA A 275 109.53 89.24 27.13
#